data_AF-A0A2H5X6X0-F1
#
_entry.id   AF-A0A2H5X6X0-F1
#
_cell.length_a   1.000
_cell.length_b   1.000
_cell.length_c   1.000
_cell.angle_alpha   90.00
_cell.angle_beta   90.00
_cell.angle_gamma   90.00
#
_symmetry.space_group_name_H-M   'P 1'
#
loop_
_entity.id
_entity.type
_entity.pdbx_description
1 polymer ?
#
loop_
_entity_poly.entity_id
_entity_poly.type
_entity_poly.pdbx_seq_one_letter_code
_entity_poly.pdbx_strand_id
1 'polypeptide(L)'
;MEQEAQPNNLPIIQIGTDGGYLPSPVVLRELTLAPGERADVVIDFSRMAVGARILLMNGAKAPYPNGTPPDPRTTAQVMQFRVVPLTTPDTSVIPAVLNTIPTLTPDSPKRTLTLVELMGPGGPLAMYLDGKRWDAAASEMPHVGSTEVWEIVNLTADTHPIHLHLVQFQLLNRQRFQVNKYLKAYMMQNPKLPTDAPANPPIDPYLQGKPMPPAPNERGWKDTIQAHPGEVTRIVVRFAPIDASQSTPGVNLYPFDPAAEPGYVWHCHILEHEDNEMMRPLKIQP
;
A
#
# COMPACT_ATOMS: atom_id res chain seq x y z
N MET A 1 -26.81 29.40 18.49
CA MET A 1 -25.85 29.77 17.44
C MET A 1 -24.75 28.73 17.46
N GLU A 2 -24.83 27.74 16.59
CA GLU A 2 -23.71 26.82 16.35
C GLU A 2 -22.60 27.63 15.70
N GLN A 3 -21.48 27.81 16.40
CA GLN A 3 -20.26 28.25 15.75
C GLN A 3 -19.91 27.18 14.71
N GLU A 4 -19.99 27.56 13.43
CA GLU A 4 -19.47 26.76 12.32
C GLU A 4 -18.04 26.34 12.67
N ALA A 5 -17.77 25.04 12.62
CA ALA A 5 -16.42 24.52 12.74
C ALA A 5 -15.63 25.08 11.55
N GLN A 6 -14.77 26.07 11.80
CA GLN A 6 -13.80 26.53 10.82
C GLN A 6 -12.92 25.32 10.46
N PRO A 7 -12.61 25.08 9.16
CA PRO A 7 -11.63 24.07 8.76
C PRO A 7 -10.27 24.48 9.32
N ASN A 8 -9.99 24.03 10.54
CA ASN A 8 -8.75 24.31 11.23
C ASN A 8 -7.67 23.45 10.60
N ASN A 9 -6.69 24.11 9.99
CA ASN A 9 -5.54 23.50 9.33
C ASN A 9 -4.54 23.00 10.39
N LEU A 10 -4.98 22.12 11.30
CA LEU A 10 -4.12 21.48 12.29
C LEU A 10 -3.18 20.49 11.59
N PRO A 11 -1.88 20.52 11.88
CA PRO A 11 -0.96 19.54 11.32
C PRO A 11 -1.25 18.14 11.87
N ILE A 12 -1.11 17.14 11.01
CA ILE A 12 -1.07 15.73 11.38
C ILE A 12 0.41 15.36 11.51
N ILE A 13 0.86 14.93 12.68
CA ILE A 13 2.25 14.50 12.87
C ILE A 13 2.28 12.97 12.82
N GLN A 14 2.61 12.40 11.66
CA GLN A 14 2.72 10.96 11.52
C GLN A 14 4.03 10.47 12.12
N ILE A 15 3.94 9.47 12.99
CA ILE A 15 5.08 8.86 13.70
C ILE A 15 5.29 7.40 13.30
N GLY A 16 4.30 6.74 12.69
CA GLY A 16 4.39 5.35 12.26
C GLY A 16 3.56 5.00 11.03
N THR A 17 3.91 3.87 10.41
CA THR A 17 3.22 3.21 9.30
C THR A 17 2.80 1.79 9.71
N ASP A 18 2.28 1.00 8.77
CA ASP A 18 1.78 -0.36 8.99
C ASP A 18 2.69 -1.24 9.87
N GLY A 19 4.00 -1.19 9.62
CA GLY A 19 5.01 -2.00 10.29
C GLY A 19 5.79 -1.32 11.42
N GLY A 20 5.28 -0.20 11.96
CA GLY A 20 5.87 0.48 13.12
C GLY A 20 6.35 1.90 12.85
N TYR A 21 7.23 2.42 13.72
CA TYR A 21 7.68 3.82 13.66
C TYR A 21 8.45 4.15 12.37
N LEU A 22 8.19 5.34 11.84
CA LEU A 22 8.98 5.99 10.79
C LEU A 22 10.40 6.31 11.30
N PRO A 23 11.37 6.68 10.44
CA PRO A 23 12.67 7.14 10.91
C PRO A 23 12.60 8.40 11.80
N SER A 24 11.66 9.29 11.48
CA SER A 24 11.45 10.60 12.13
C SER A 24 10.00 11.05 11.92
N PRO A 25 9.45 11.92 12.78
CA PRO A 25 8.08 12.42 12.63
C PRO A 25 7.90 13.19 11.32
N VAL A 26 6.77 13.00 10.65
CA VAL A 26 6.42 13.68 9.39
C VAL A 26 5.20 14.55 9.61
N VAL A 27 5.35 15.86 9.37
CA VAL A 27 4.26 16.83 9.48
C VAL A 27 3.50 16.89 8.16
N LEU A 28 2.21 16.56 8.21
CA LEU A 28 1.30 16.50 7.07
C LEU A 28 0.11 17.46 7.28
N ARG A 29 -0.57 17.77 6.19
CA ARG A 29 -1.86 18.50 6.18
C ARG A 29 -3.03 17.62 5.80
N GLU A 30 -2.73 16.59 5.02
CA GLU A 30 -3.66 15.57 4.57
C GLU A 30 -2.94 14.23 4.62
N LEU A 31 -3.70 13.16 4.84
CA LEU A 31 -3.20 11.79 4.86
C LEU A 31 -4.22 10.93 4.13
N THR A 32 -3.82 10.39 2.97
CA THR A 32 -4.61 9.36 2.28
C THR A 32 -4.34 8.03 2.97
N LEU A 33 -5.40 7.35 3.39
CA LEU A 33 -5.35 6.04 4.04
C LEU A 33 -6.25 5.07 3.28
N ALA A 34 -5.67 4.09 2.61
CA ALA A 34 -6.42 3.07 1.88
C ALA A 34 -6.81 1.89 2.79
N PRO A 35 -7.80 1.05 2.40
CA PRO A 35 -8.09 -0.21 3.09
C PRO A 35 -6.81 -1.03 3.35
N GLY A 36 -6.65 -1.54 4.56
CA GLY A 36 -5.47 -2.30 5.00
C GLY A 36 -4.31 -1.45 5.54
N GLU A 37 -4.21 -0.15 5.20
CA GLU A 37 -3.15 0.71 5.71
C GLU A 37 -3.41 1.20 7.14
N ARG A 38 -2.33 1.44 7.90
CA ARG A 38 -2.36 2.11 9.21
C ARG A 38 -1.36 3.25 9.25
N ALA A 39 -1.72 4.29 9.99
CA ALA A 39 -0.84 5.38 10.34
C ALA A 39 -0.96 5.66 11.84
N ASP A 40 0.18 5.79 12.51
CA ASP A 40 0.24 6.28 13.89
C ASP A 40 0.50 7.78 13.84
N VAL A 41 -0.37 8.57 14.47
CA VAL A 41 -0.37 10.04 14.35
C VAL A 41 -0.55 10.72 15.70
N VAL A 42 0.14 11.84 15.87
CA VAL A 42 -0.05 12.77 16.98
C VAL A 42 -0.69 14.04 16.46
N ILE A 43 -1.77 14.47 17.12
CA ILE A 43 -2.44 15.75 16.87
C ILE A 43 -2.29 16.62 18.12
N ASP A 44 -1.62 17.75 17.98
CA ASP A 44 -1.42 18.70 19.08
C ASP A 44 -2.57 19.71 19.15
N PHE A 45 -3.44 19.53 20.15
CA PHE A 45 -4.55 20.44 20.43
C PHE A 45 -4.19 21.57 21.42
N SER A 46 -2.97 21.63 21.95
CA SER A 46 -2.59 22.57 23.03
C SER A 46 -2.73 24.04 22.65
N ARG A 47 -2.67 24.34 21.34
CA ARG A 47 -2.84 25.71 20.79
C ARG A 47 -4.28 26.06 20.49
N MET A 48 -5.22 25.14 20.67
CA MET A 48 -6.64 25.36 20.43
C MET A 48 -7.30 25.89 21.69
N ALA A 49 -8.26 26.80 21.52
CA ALA A 49 -9.04 27.30 22.64
C ALA A 49 -9.86 26.15 23.27
N VAL A 50 -9.96 26.14 24.61
CA VAL A 50 -10.93 25.28 25.30
C VAL A 50 -12.33 25.56 24.76
N GLY A 51 -13.08 24.50 24.47
CA GLY A 51 -14.39 24.55 23.83
C GLY A 51 -14.34 24.54 22.29
N ALA A 52 -13.15 24.63 21.67
CA ALA A 52 -13.02 24.51 20.22
C ALA A 52 -13.56 23.16 19.72
N ARG A 53 -14.22 23.22 18.56
CA ARG A 53 -14.75 22.06 17.84
C ARG A 53 -14.00 21.92 16.53
N ILE A 54 -13.35 20.78 16.33
CA ILE A 54 -12.51 20.52 15.16
C ILE A 54 -13.08 19.30 14.45
N LEU A 55 -13.38 19.44 13.16
CA LEU A 55 -13.93 18.35 12.35
C LEU A 55 -12.79 17.68 11.57
N LEU A 56 -12.66 16.37 11.71
CA LEU A 56 -11.83 15.56 10.83
C LEU A 56 -12.62 15.28 9.55
N MET A 57 -12.12 15.79 8.44
CA MET A 57 -12.76 15.72 7.14
C MET A 57 -12.11 14.65 6.25
N ASN A 58 -12.93 14.05 5.40
CA ASN A 58 -12.50 13.20 4.31
C ASN A 58 -12.66 13.98 2.98
N GLY A 59 -11.56 14.09 2.22
CA GLY A 59 -11.55 14.68 0.89
C GLY A 59 -11.30 13.66 -0.24
N ALA A 60 -11.12 12.38 0.08
CA ALA A 60 -10.77 11.36 -0.89
C ALA A 60 -11.95 11.04 -1.81
N LYS A 61 -11.70 11.07 -3.12
CA LYS A 61 -12.67 10.67 -4.14
C LYS A 61 -12.79 9.14 -4.20
N ALA A 62 -13.99 8.65 -4.48
CA ALA A 62 -14.26 7.22 -4.67
C ALA A 62 -14.97 6.97 -6.02
N PRO A 63 -14.47 6.05 -6.86
CA PRO A 63 -13.18 5.34 -6.77
C PRO A 63 -11.95 6.27 -6.76
N TYR A 64 -10.87 5.87 -6.09
CA TYR A 64 -9.68 6.71 -5.92
C TYR A 64 -8.68 6.50 -7.08
N PRO A 65 -8.12 7.55 -7.70
CA PRO A 65 -8.14 8.95 -7.26
C PRO A 65 -9.17 9.84 -7.96
N ASN A 66 -9.85 9.36 -9.00
CA ASN A 66 -10.53 10.23 -9.98
C ASN A 66 -12.07 10.21 -9.90
N GLY A 67 -12.65 9.45 -8.99
CA GLY A 67 -14.09 9.28 -8.85
C GLY A 67 -14.82 10.47 -8.23
N THR A 68 -15.94 10.18 -7.58
CA THR A 68 -16.84 11.19 -7.03
C THR A 68 -16.31 11.71 -5.68
N PRO A 69 -16.28 13.04 -5.45
CA PRO A 69 -16.01 13.60 -4.12
C PRO A 69 -17.01 13.11 -3.07
N PRO A 70 -16.62 13.06 -1.79
CA PRO A 70 -17.53 12.64 -0.73
C PRO A 70 -18.65 13.68 -0.50
N ASP A 71 -19.85 13.24 -0.07
CA ASP A 71 -20.98 14.15 0.22
C ASP A 71 -20.63 14.99 1.46
N PRO A 72 -20.65 16.33 1.37
CA PRO A 72 -20.28 17.24 2.47
C PRO A 72 -21.12 17.05 3.74
N ARG A 73 -22.31 16.45 3.64
CA ARG A 73 -23.23 16.22 4.77
C ARG A 73 -23.06 14.85 5.41
N THR A 74 -22.35 13.93 4.77
CA THR A 74 -22.18 12.55 5.25
C THR A 74 -20.72 12.11 5.13
N THR A 75 -20.33 11.50 4.02
CA THR A 75 -19.04 10.79 3.86
C THR A 75 -17.82 11.70 3.85
N ALA A 76 -17.99 13.03 3.77
CA ALA A 76 -16.91 13.99 3.93
C ALA A 76 -16.58 14.26 5.41
N GLN A 77 -17.41 13.82 6.35
CA GLN A 77 -17.22 14.03 7.78
C GLN A 77 -16.89 12.70 8.46
N VAL A 78 -15.76 12.64 9.16
CA VAL A 78 -15.34 11.42 9.88
C VAL A 78 -15.76 11.49 11.34
N MET A 79 -15.24 12.47 12.07
CA MET A 79 -15.52 12.67 13.50
C MET A 79 -15.19 14.09 13.94
N GLN A 80 -15.68 14.50 15.11
CA GLN A 80 -15.38 15.82 15.70
C GLN A 80 -14.61 15.67 17.02
N PHE A 81 -13.50 16.39 17.14
CA PHE A 81 -12.81 16.62 18.41
C PHE A 81 -13.41 17.83 19.12
N ARG A 82 -13.60 17.69 20.44
CA ARG A 82 -14.06 18.77 21.32
C ARG A 82 -12.98 19.03 22.36
N VAL A 83 -12.30 20.16 22.24
CA VAL A 83 -11.17 20.50 23.09
C VAL A 83 -11.67 20.89 24.48
N VAL A 84 -11.16 20.24 25.51
CA VAL A 84 -11.51 20.48 26.93
C VAL A 84 -10.27 20.98 27.68
N PRO A 85 -10.43 21.54 28.89
CA PRO A 85 -9.27 21.87 29.73
C PRO A 85 -8.41 20.62 30.00
N LEU A 86 -7.10 20.80 30.04
CA LEU A 86 -6.18 19.77 30.52
C LEU A 86 -6.53 19.41 31.97
N THR A 87 -6.64 18.11 32.25
CA THR A 87 -6.88 17.58 33.60
C THR A 87 -5.57 17.33 34.36
N THR A 88 -4.47 17.15 33.63
CA THR A 88 -3.11 16.94 34.14
C THR A 88 -2.09 17.63 33.23
N PRO A 89 -0.88 17.96 33.72
CA PRO A 89 0.20 18.41 32.85
C PRO A 89 0.51 17.37 31.76
N ASP A 90 0.66 17.82 30.52
CA ASP A 90 1.10 16.98 29.42
C ASP A 90 2.64 16.90 29.42
N THR A 91 3.17 15.70 29.62
CA THR A 91 4.60 15.40 29.61
C THR A 91 5.01 14.59 28.37
N SER A 92 4.10 14.40 27.42
CA SER A 92 4.40 13.71 26.17
C SER A 92 5.38 14.52 25.32
N VAL A 93 6.21 13.79 24.57
CA VAL A 93 7.19 14.36 23.64
C VAL A 93 7.19 13.54 22.38
N ILE A 94 7.44 14.19 21.24
CA ILE A 94 7.68 13.53 19.96
C ILE A 94 9.19 13.56 19.69
N PRO A 95 9.91 12.44 19.81
CA PRO A 95 11.34 12.40 19.53
C PRO A 95 11.64 12.72 18.06
N ALA A 96 12.75 13.41 17.80
CA ALA A 96 13.18 13.71 16.43
C ALA A 96 13.62 12.46 15.65
N VAL A 97 14.13 11.45 16.36
CA VAL A 97 14.51 10.14 15.83
C VAL A 97 13.61 9.10 16.49
N LEU A 98 12.86 8.37 15.67
CA LEU A 98 11.90 7.37 16.15
C LEU A 98 12.39 5.95 15.86
N ASN A 99 13.08 5.74 14.73
CA ASN A 99 13.53 4.43 14.30
C ASN A 99 14.74 4.51 13.35
N THR A 100 15.46 3.40 13.18
CA THR A 100 16.44 3.21 12.11
C THR A 100 15.93 2.14 11.14
N ILE A 101 15.55 2.55 9.94
CA ILE A 101 15.05 1.64 8.91
C ILE A 101 16.23 1.16 8.07
N PRO A 102 16.51 -0.15 8.00
CA PRO A 102 17.63 -0.67 7.21
C PRO A 102 17.36 -0.51 5.72
N THR A 103 18.40 -0.31 4.92
CA THR A 103 18.27 -0.43 3.46
C THR A 103 18.32 -1.91 3.08
N LEU A 104 17.29 -2.41 2.41
CA LEU A 104 17.26 -3.78 1.91
C LEU A 104 18.01 -3.90 0.58
N THR A 105 18.83 -4.95 0.45
CA THR A 105 19.56 -5.26 -0.78
C THR A 105 18.94 -6.50 -1.41
N PRO A 106 18.35 -6.40 -2.62
CA PRO A 106 17.81 -7.57 -3.31
C PRO A 106 18.89 -8.58 -3.67
N ASP A 107 18.59 -9.86 -3.47
CA ASP A 107 19.47 -11.00 -3.80
C ASP A 107 18.82 -11.99 -4.78
N SER A 108 17.57 -11.71 -5.16
CA SER A 108 16.74 -12.50 -6.08
C SER A 108 16.35 -11.70 -7.33
N PRO A 109 15.99 -12.39 -8.43
CA PRO A 109 15.40 -11.73 -9.60
C PRO A 109 14.16 -10.90 -9.25
N LYS A 110 13.95 -9.82 -10.01
CA LYS A 110 12.72 -9.03 -9.88
C LYS A 110 11.51 -9.84 -10.33
N ARG A 111 10.38 -9.60 -9.67
CA ARG A 111 9.09 -10.17 -10.04
C ARG A 111 8.19 -9.08 -10.60
N THR A 112 7.78 -9.20 -11.86
CA THR A 112 6.77 -8.31 -12.45
C THR A 112 5.39 -8.93 -12.26
N LEU A 113 4.46 -8.15 -11.70
CA LEU A 113 3.10 -8.57 -11.38
C LEU A 113 2.12 -7.55 -11.96
N THR A 114 1.32 -7.95 -12.95
CA THR A 114 0.41 -7.02 -13.63
C THR A 114 -0.99 -7.07 -13.01
N LEU A 115 -1.52 -5.92 -12.61
CA LEU A 115 -2.93 -5.77 -12.22
C LEU A 115 -3.76 -5.49 -13.47
N VAL A 116 -4.73 -6.35 -13.76
CA VAL A 116 -5.52 -6.27 -15.01
C VAL A 116 -6.99 -6.61 -14.76
N GLU A 117 -7.86 -5.94 -15.51
CA GLU A 117 -9.31 -6.13 -15.46
C GLU A 117 -9.80 -6.95 -16.65
N LEU A 118 -10.77 -7.83 -16.40
CA LEU A 118 -11.63 -8.37 -17.44
C LEU A 118 -12.82 -7.41 -17.63
N MET A 119 -12.87 -6.74 -18.78
CA MET A 119 -13.93 -5.79 -19.10
C MET A 119 -15.15 -6.47 -19.73
N GLY A 120 -16.35 -6.04 -19.32
CA GLY A 120 -17.63 -6.40 -19.94
C GLY A 120 -18.42 -5.17 -20.40
N PRO A 121 -19.62 -5.36 -20.98
CA PRO A 121 -20.44 -4.26 -21.50
C PRO A 121 -20.83 -3.18 -20.48
N GLY A 122 -20.83 -3.52 -19.18
CA GLY A 122 -21.19 -2.61 -18.08
C GLY A 122 -20.02 -2.12 -17.22
N GLY A 123 -18.77 -2.45 -17.57
CA GLY A 123 -17.58 -2.17 -16.76
C GLY A 123 -16.76 -3.42 -16.42
N PRO A 124 -15.81 -3.32 -15.47
CA PRO A 124 -15.03 -4.47 -15.00
C PRO A 124 -15.93 -5.59 -14.46
N LEU A 125 -15.69 -6.83 -14.90
CA LEU A 125 -16.39 -8.04 -14.43
C LEU A 125 -15.62 -8.77 -13.34
N ALA A 126 -14.29 -8.74 -13.43
CA ALA A 126 -13.36 -9.32 -12.48
C ALA A 126 -12.02 -8.62 -12.57
N MET A 127 -11.26 -8.65 -11.48
CA MET A 127 -9.90 -8.15 -11.40
C MET A 127 -8.94 -9.28 -11.07
N TYR A 128 -7.80 -9.31 -11.77
CA TYR A 128 -6.82 -10.38 -11.63
C TYR A 128 -5.45 -9.85 -11.24
N LEU A 129 -4.83 -10.57 -10.31
CA LEU A 129 -3.41 -10.44 -10.01
C LEU A 129 -2.63 -11.33 -10.98
N ASP A 130 -1.80 -10.69 -11.79
CA ASP A 130 -1.04 -11.32 -12.86
C ASP A 130 -1.91 -12.12 -13.85
N GLY A 131 -3.14 -11.67 -14.10
CA GLY A 131 -4.06 -12.33 -15.03
C GLY A 131 -4.60 -13.69 -14.57
N LYS A 132 -4.28 -14.12 -13.34
CA LYS A 132 -4.69 -15.42 -12.78
C LYS A 132 -5.90 -15.31 -11.86
N ARG A 133 -6.69 -16.39 -11.81
CA ARG A 133 -7.72 -16.61 -10.78
C ARG A 133 -7.08 -17.02 -9.45
N TRP A 134 -7.83 -16.90 -8.35
CA TRP A 134 -7.42 -17.41 -7.04
C TRP A 134 -7.05 -18.91 -7.06
N ASP A 135 -7.86 -19.73 -7.72
CA ASP A 135 -7.74 -21.20 -7.72
C ASP A 135 -6.67 -21.75 -8.69
N ALA A 136 -6.05 -20.90 -9.49
CA ALA A 136 -4.91 -21.29 -10.34
C ALA A 136 -3.68 -21.67 -9.51
N ALA A 137 -2.80 -22.51 -10.07
CA ALA A 137 -1.55 -22.91 -9.39
C ALA A 137 -0.72 -21.69 -8.93
N ALA A 138 -0.17 -21.76 -7.71
CA ALA A 138 0.63 -20.68 -7.13
C ALA A 138 1.83 -20.33 -8.02
N SER A 139 2.11 -19.03 -8.16
CA SER A 139 3.25 -18.49 -8.94
C SER A 139 4.18 -17.63 -8.10
N GLU A 140 3.66 -17.05 -7.01
CA GLU A 140 4.43 -16.25 -6.07
C GLU A 140 5.04 -17.19 -5.04
N MET A 141 6.22 -17.70 -5.38
CA MET A 141 6.95 -18.73 -4.63
C MET A 141 8.36 -18.27 -4.22
N PRO A 142 8.50 -17.27 -3.35
CA PRO A 142 9.81 -16.77 -2.91
C PRO A 142 10.50 -17.76 -1.97
N HIS A 143 11.82 -17.82 -1.98
CA HIS A 143 12.58 -18.57 -0.96
C HIS A 143 12.58 -17.82 0.38
N VAL A 144 12.46 -18.56 1.49
CA VAL A 144 12.66 -18.03 2.84
C VAL A 144 14.02 -17.35 2.93
N GLY A 145 14.08 -16.21 3.62
CA GLY A 145 15.31 -15.42 3.80
C GLY A 145 15.74 -14.60 2.58
N SER A 146 15.14 -14.80 1.41
CA SER A 146 15.45 -14.01 0.22
C SER A 146 14.86 -12.60 0.27
N THR A 147 15.46 -11.69 -0.49
CA THR A 147 14.99 -10.32 -0.70
C THR A 147 14.68 -10.10 -2.18
N GLU A 148 13.39 -9.98 -2.50
CA GLU A 148 12.89 -9.76 -3.86
C GLU A 148 12.48 -8.29 -4.07
N VAL A 149 12.56 -7.82 -5.32
CA VAL A 149 11.84 -6.61 -5.75
C VAL A 149 10.60 -7.03 -6.51
N TRP A 150 9.43 -6.56 -6.05
CA TRP A 150 8.17 -6.74 -6.76
C TRP A 150 7.82 -5.47 -7.51
N GLU A 151 7.62 -5.60 -8.82
CA GLU A 151 7.20 -4.55 -9.73
C GLU A 151 5.71 -4.73 -10.05
N ILE A 152 4.87 -3.99 -9.34
CA ILE A 152 3.42 -4.04 -9.49
C ILE A 152 3.01 -3.06 -10.58
N VAL A 153 2.60 -3.59 -11.73
CA VAL A 153 2.20 -2.80 -12.92
C VAL A 153 0.69 -2.63 -12.90
N ASN A 154 0.20 -1.43 -12.59
CA ASN A 154 -1.24 -1.18 -12.56
C ASN A 154 -1.78 -0.67 -13.91
N LEU A 155 -2.48 -1.53 -14.66
CA LEU A 155 -3.11 -1.17 -15.94
C LEU A 155 -4.52 -0.60 -15.79
N THR A 156 -5.06 -0.59 -14.58
CA THR A 156 -6.45 -0.25 -14.29
C THR A 156 -6.62 1.26 -14.08
N ALA A 157 -7.87 1.71 -13.96
CA ALA A 157 -8.18 3.12 -13.75
C ALA A 157 -8.05 3.57 -12.28
N ASP A 158 -8.03 2.62 -11.35
CA ASP A 158 -8.14 2.87 -9.91
C ASP A 158 -6.86 2.47 -9.15
N THR A 159 -6.71 3.02 -7.95
CA THR A 159 -5.63 2.62 -7.03
C THR A 159 -6.01 1.34 -6.29
N HIS A 160 -5.08 0.39 -6.22
CA HIS A 160 -5.26 -0.85 -5.48
C HIS A 160 -4.35 -0.87 -4.25
N PRO A 161 -4.87 -0.96 -3.02
CA PRO A 161 -4.05 -1.22 -1.84
C PRO A 161 -3.60 -2.69 -1.84
N ILE A 162 -2.38 -2.96 -2.30
CA ILE A 162 -1.83 -4.31 -2.36
C ILE A 162 -1.25 -4.70 -1.00
N HIS A 163 -1.79 -5.77 -0.41
CA HIS A 163 -1.37 -6.33 0.86
C HIS A 163 -0.65 -7.67 0.67
N LEU A 164 0.43 -7.88 1.42
CA LEU A 164 1.12 -9.17 1.53
C LEU A 164 1.05 -9.67 2.97
N HIS A 165 0.64 -10.92 3.17
CA HIS A 165 0.74 -11.57 4.47
C HIS A 165 2.20 -11.90 4.83
N LEU A 166 2.44 -12.27 6.10
CA LEU A 166 3.72 -12.68 6.69
C LEU A 166 4.79 -11.57 6.83
N VAL A 167 4.99 -10.79 5.77
CA VAL A 167 6.14 -9.89 5.63
C VAL A 167 5.77 -8.43 5.85
N GLN A 168 6.80 -7.64 6.14
CA GLN A 168 6.77 -6.19 5.97
C GLN A 168 7.78 -5.86 4.86
N PHE A 169 7.54 -4.78 4.13
CA PHE A 169 8.33 -4.36 2.98
C PHE A 169 8.57 -2.85 2.99
N GLN A 170 9.44 -2.40 2.09
CA GLN A 170 9.73 -0.97 1.90
C GLN A 170 9.35 -0.56 0.48
N LEU A 171 8.74 0.62 0.32
CA LEU A 171 8.55 1.21 -0.99
C LEU A 171 9.89 1.70 -1.53
N LEU A 172 10.25 1.33 -2.76
CA LEU A 172 11.45 1.82 -3.44
C LEU A 172 11.14 3.05 -4.28
N ASN A 173 10.08 3.01 -5.08
CA ASN A 173 9.61 4.10 -5.92
C ASN A 173 8.28 3.77 -6.58
N ARG A 174 7.65 4.81 -7.14
CA ARG A 174 6.63 4.68 -8.18
C ARG A 174 7.12 5.31 -9.47
N GLN A 175 6.74 4.78 -10.62
CA GLN A 175 7.14 5.36 -11.91
C GLN A 175 6.03 5.20 -12.95
N ARG A 176 5.71 6.30 -13.65
CA ARG A 176 4.72 6.29 -14.72
C ARG A 176 5.16 5.42 -15.89
N PHE A 177 4.20 4.86 -16.62
CA PHE A 177 4.47 4.11 -17.84
C PHE A 177 3.39 4.33 -18.92
N GLN A 178 3.70 3.94 -20.15
CA GLN A 178 2.81 4.06 -21.30
C GLN A 178 1.70 2.98 -21.27
N VAL A 179 0.67 3.17 -20.45
CA VAL A 179 -0.42 2.20 -20.18
C VAL A 179 -0.94 1.52 -21.45
N ASN A 180 -1.42 2.29 -22.42
CA ASN A 180 -2.00 1.73 -23.65
C ASN A 180 -1.01 0.89 -24.47
N LYS A 181 0.27 1.26 -24.50
CA LYS A 181 1.29 0.50 -25.23
C LYS A 181 1.65 -0.78 -24.49
N TYR A 182 1.78 -0.74 -23.17
CA TYR A 182 2.06 -1.92 -22.37
C TYR A 182 0.87 -2.88 -22.36
N LEU A 183 -0.36 -2.38 -22.18
CA LEU A 183 -1.59 -3.19 -22.27
C LEU A 183 -1.67 -3.93 -23.61
N LYS A 184 -1.38 -3.25 -24.74
CA LYS A 184 -1.32 -3.90 -26.05
C LYS A 184 -0.27 -5.02 -26.09
N ALA A 185 0.92 -4.80 -25.55
CA ALA A 185 1.97 -5.82 -25.50
C ALA A 185 1.60 -7.00 -24.59
N TYR A 186 1.02 -6.71 -23.42
CA TYR A 186 0.52 -7.71 -22.48
C TYR A 186 -0.57 -8.57 -23.12
N MET A 187 -1.56 -7.97 -23.77
CA MET A 187 -2.64 -8.70 -24.44
C MET A 187 -2.18 -9.49 -25.67
N MET A 188 -1.09 -9.09 -26.34
CA MET A 188 -0.50 -9.91 -27.41
C MET A 188 0.08 -11.23 -26.88
N GLN A 189 0.59 -11.24 -25.64
CA GLN A 189 1.11 -12.44 -24.99
C GLN A 189 0.02 -13.20 -24.22
N ASN A 190 -1.02 -12.49 -23.78
CA ASN A 190 -2.13 -13.00 -22.98
C ASN A 190 -3.48 -12.67 -23.68
N PRO A 191 -3.81 -13.31 -24.81
CA PRO A 191 -4.98 -12.93 -25.62
C PRO A 191 -6.33 -13.24 -24.96
N LYS A 192 -6.33 -13.98 -23.85
CA LYS A 192 -7.51 -14.33 -23.06
C LYS A 192 -7.20 -14.14 -21.58
N LEU A 193 -8.19 -13.60 -20.87
CA LEU A 193 -8.18 -13.47 -19.41
C LEU A 193 -9.38 -14.21 -18.82
N PRO A 194 -9.23 -14.86 -17.66
CA PRO A 194 -7.95 -15.13 -16.98
C PRO A 194 -7.08 -16.13 -17.77
N THR A 195 -5.82 -16.27 -17.37
CA THR A 195 -4.84 -17.22 -17.95
C THR A 195 -4.05 -17.91 -16.83
N ASP A 196 -3.75 -19.20 -17.00
CA ASP A 196 -2.97 -19.96 -16.02
C ASP A 196 -1.45 -19.74 -16.16
N ALA A 197 -1.03 -19.23 -17.32
CA ALA A 197 0.37 -19.00 -17.67
C ALA A 197 0.56 -17.57 -18.22
N PRO A 198 0.41 -16.54 -17.38
CA PRO A 198 0.62 -15.17 -17.78
C PRO A 198 2.07 -14.94 -18.20
N ALA A 199 2.26 -14.11 -19.22
CA ALA A 199 3.57 -13.60 -19.61
C ALA A 199 3.59 -12.08 -19.51
N ASN A 200 4.51 -11.55 -18.71
CA ASN A 200 4.72 -10.11 -18.55
C ASN A 200 5.76 -9.62 -19.56
N PRO A 201 5.41 -8.72 -20.50
CA PRO A 201 6.41 -8.04 -21.31
C PRO A 201 7.39 -7.27 -20.41
N PRO A 202 8.67 -7.12 -20.81
CA PRO A 202 9.61 -6.26 -20.07
C PRO A 202 9.04 -4.85 -19.92
N ILE A 203 9.02 -4.32 -18.70
CA ILE A 203 8.39 -3.01 -18.40
C ILE A 203 9.25 -1.82 -18.83
N ASP A 204 10.59 -1.98 -18.85
CA ASP A 204 11.55 -0.89 -19.09
C ASP A 204 11.28 -0.06 -20.36
N PRO A 205 10.94 -0.64 -21.53
CA PRO A 205 10.66 0.14 -22.74
C PRO A 205 9.42 1.04 -22.65
N TYR A 206 8.57 0.84 -21.63
CA TYR A 206 7.31 1.55 -21.46
C TYR A 206 7.37 2.64 -20.39
N LEU A 207 8.42 2.67 -19.56
CA LEU A 207 8.58 3.63 -18.48
C LEU A 207 8.64 5.08 -18.99
N GLN A 208 8.11 6.01 -18.19
CA GLN A 208 8.05 7.44 -18.47
C GLN A 208 8.61 8.24 -17.29
N GLY A 209 9.44 9.23 -17.61
CA GLY A 209 10.06 10.09 -16.60
C GLY A 209 10.99 9.33 -15.65
N LYS A 210 11.37 10.00 -14.57
CA LYS A 210 12.23 9.42 -13.53
C LYS A 210 11.36 8.70 -12.47
N PRO A 211 11.88 7.64 -11.83
CA PRO A 211 11.21 7.06 -10.68
C PRO A 211 11.06 8.09 -9.56
N MET A 212 9.87 8.15 -8.97
CA MET A 212 9.54 8.99 -7.83
C MET A 212 9.83 8.21 -6.53
N PRO A 213 10.75 8.69 -5.67
CA PRO A 213 11.02 8.03 -4.40
C PRO A 213 9.81 8.14 -3.46
N PRO A 214 9.74 7.31 -2.39
CA PRO A 214 8.69 7.39 -1.39
C PRO A 214 8.58 8.79 -0.79
N ALA A 215 7.34 9.24 -0.59
CA ALA A 215 7.08 10.42 0.24
C ALA A 215 7.60 10.17 1.67
N PRO A 216 7.96 11.21 2.45
CA PRO A 216 8.53 11.01 3.78
C PRO A 216 7.68 10.10 4.69
N ASN A 217 6.35 10.19 4.60
CA ASN A 217 5.39 9.38 5.35
C ASN A 217 5.25 7.92 4.87
N GLU A 218 5.93 7.54 3.79
CA GLU A 218 5.99 6.17 3.28
C GLU A 218 7.39 5.53 3.46
N ARG A 219 8.34 6.24 4.09
CA ARG A 219 9.74 5.78 4.29
C ARG A 219 9.91 4.90 5.53
N GLY A 220 8.94 4.03 5.78
CA GLY A 220 8.94 3.07 6.89
C GLY A 220 8.72 1.65 6.41
N TRP A 221 8.39 0.77 7.34
CA TRP A 221 7.89 -0.56 7.03
C TRP A 221 6.40 -0.52 6.72
N LYS A 222 6.01 -1.16 5.62
CA LYS A 222 4.62 -1.28 5.16
C LYS A 222 4.28 -2.74 4.92
N ASP A 223 3.01 -3.10 5.04
CA ASP A 223 2.48 -4.37 4.55
C ASP A 223 1.36 -4.20 3.55
N THR A 224 0.86 -2.97 3.39
CA THR A 224 -0.17 -2.61 2.42
C THR A 224 0.30 -1.37 1.68
N ILE A 225 0.24 -1.38 0.35
CA ILE A 225 0.74 -0.27 -0.48
C ILE A 225 -0.24 0.12 -1.57
N GLN A 226 -0.49 1.41 -1.70
CA GLN A 226 -1.27 1.96 -2.80
C GLN A 226 -0.49 1.85 -4.12
N ALA A 227 -0.97 0.97 -5.01
CA ALA A 227 -0.52 0.86 -6.38
C ALA A 227 -1.39 1.74 -7.29
N HIS A 228 -0.89 2.93 -7.66
CA HIS A 228 -1.65 3.93 -8.40
C HIS A 228 -1.83 3.58 -9.88
N PRO A 229 -2.93 4.02 -10.52
CA PRO A 229 -3.20 3.76 -11.92
C PRO A 229 -2.12 4.38 -12.82
N GLY A 230 -1.64 3.61 -13.79
CA GLY A 230 -0.62 4.06 -14.74
C GLY A 230 0.79 4.22 -14.17
N GLU A 231 1.03 3.66 -12.98
CA GLU A 231 2.34 3.59 -12.35
C GLU A 231 2.78 2.14 -12.13
N VAL A 232 4.10 1.94 -12.20
CA VAL A 232 4.77 0.76 -11.67
C VAL A 232 5.15 1.08 -10.23
N THR A 233 4.56 0.36 -9.28
CA THR A 233 4.90 0.47 -7.86
C THR A 233 5.94 -0.59 -7.53
N ARG A 234 7.12 -0.16 -7.06
CA ARG A 234 8.23 -1.07 -6.74
C ARG A 234 8.41 -1.16 -5.24
N ILE A 235 8.22 -2.35 -4.68
CA ILE A 235 8.50 -2.65 -3.28
C ILE A 235 9.68 -3.61 -3.19
N VAL A 236 10.46 -3.51 -2.12
CA VAL A 236 11.47 -4.49 -1.75
C VAL A 236 10.96 -5.31 -0.56
N VAL A 237 10.85 -6.62 -0.76
CA VAL A 237 10.25 -7.56 0.16
C VAL A 237 11.33 -8.51 0.63
N ARG A 238 11.59 -8.55 1.94
CA ARG A 238 12.47 -9.54 2.56
C ARG A 238 11.62 -10.60 3.24
N PHE A 239 11.74 -11.85 2.80
CA PHE A 239 11.00 -12.99 3.35
C PHE A 239 11.66 -13.53 4.63
N ALA A 240 11.82 -12.64 5.62
CA ALA A 240 12.35 -12.92 6.95
C ALA A 240 11.67 -11.99 7.99
N PRO A 241 11.77 -12.25 9.30
CA PRO A 241 11.29 -11.34 10.33
C PRO A 241 11.76 -9.90 10.13
N ILE A 242 10.92 -8.93 10.48
CA ILE A 242 11.19 -7.49 10.31
C ILE A 242 12.48 -7.05 11.04
N ASP A 243 12.78 -7.66 12.19
CA ASP A 243 13.92 -7.37 13.05
C ASP A 243 15.20 -8.13 12.67
N ALA A 244 15.15 -8.97 11.62
CA ALA A 244 16.35 -9.64 11.11
C ALA A 244 17.38 -8.61 10.63
N SER A 245 18.60 -8.68 11.16
CA SER A 245 19.71 -7.79 10.75
C SER A 245 20.32 -8.19 9.41
N GLN A 246 20.33 -9.49 9.12
CA GLN A 246 20.74 -10.10 7.85
C GLN A 246 19.79 -11.23 7.51
N SER A 247 19.63 -11.52 6.23
CA SER A 247 18.89 -12.69 5.74
C SER A 247 19.61 -13.27 4.53
N THR A 248 19.48 -14.58 4.35
CA THR A 248 20.09 -15.31 3.24
C THR A 248 19.04 -16.27 2.68
N PRO A 249 18.90 -16.39 1.35
CA PRO A 249 17.99 -17.36 0.74
C PRO A 249 18.22 -18.78 1.29
N GLY A 250 17.13 -19.43 1.69
CA GLY A 250 17.10 -20.77 2.27
C GLY A 250 17.38 -20.84 3.78
N VAL A 251 17.67 -19.71 4.44
CA VAL A 251 17.85 -19.66 5.90
C VAL A 251 16.57 -19.14 6.55
N ASN A 252 15.86 -20.04 7.23
CA ASN A 252 14.67 -19.67 8.01
C ASN A 252 15.06 -18.99 9.32
N LEU A 253 14.63 -17.73 9.48
CA LEU A 253 14.79 -16.95 10.71
C LEU A 253 13.47 -16.77 11.48
N TYR A 254 12.34 -17.25 10.95
CA TYR A 254 11.08 -17.27 11.68
C TYR A 254 11.14 -18.33 12.80
N PRO A 255 10.42 -18.11 13.92
CA PRO A 255 10.31 -19.11 14.99
C PRO A 255 9.36 -20.28 14.64
N PHE A 256 8.87 -20.33 13.40
CA PHE A 256 7.96 -21.34 12.86
C PHE A 256 8.41 -21.70 11.43
N ASP A 257 7.82 -22.74 10.83
CA ASP A 257 8.03 -23.10 9.43
C ASP A 257 7.14 -22.24 8.51
N PRO A 258 7.69 -21.25 7.78
CA PRO A 258 6.90 -20.40 6.88
C PRO A 258 6.50 -21.12 5.59
N ALA A 259 7.08 -22.30 5.29
CA ALA A 259 6.73 -23.09 4.11
C ALA A 259 5.57 -24.06 4.38
N ALA A 260 5.08 -24.13 5.62
CA ALA A 260 3.96 -25.01 5.99
C ALA A 260 2.66 -24.62 5.25
N GLU A 261 1.91 -25.63 4.80
CA GLU A 261 0.58 -25.45 4.21
C GLU A 261 -0.43 -24.95 5.27
N PRO A 262 -1.45 -24.15 4.88
CA PRO A 262 -1.86 -23.81 3.51
C PRO A 262 -1.07 -22.67 2.84
N GLY A 263 -0.02 -22.16 3.48
CA GLY A 263 0.73 -20.98 3.02
C GLY A 263 0.06 -19.66 3.36
N TYR A 264 0.41 -18.62 2.60
CA TYR A 264 -0.02 -17.24 2.81
C TYR A 264 -0.73 -16.72 1.56
N VAL A 265 -1.13 -15.44 1.58
CA VAL A 265 -1.76 -14.77 0.43
C VAL A 265 -1.18 -13.39 0.22
N TRP A 266 -1.38 -12.89 -1.00
CA TRP A 266 -1.26 -11.47 -1.32
C TRP A 266 -2.48 -11.06 -2.16
N HIS A 267 -2.98 -9.85 -1.92
CA HIS A 267 -4.25 -9.43 -2.49
C HIS A 267 -4.40 -7.92 -2.58
N CYS A 268 -5.36 -7.47 -3.38
CA CYS A 268 -5.93 -6.14 -3.20
C CYS A 268 -6.79 -6.14 -1.93
N HIS A 269 -6.65 -5.11 -1.10
CA HIS A 269 -7.39 -4.98 0.16
C HIS A 269 -8.71 -4.18 0.02
N ILE A 270 -9.13 -3.88 -1.22
CA ILE A 270 -10.53 -3.53 -1.50
C ILE A 270 -11.30 -4.85 -1.51
N LEU A 271 -12.16 -5.07 -0.52
CA LEU A 271 -12.79 -6.38 -0.28
C LEU A 271 -13.60 -6.87 -1.49
N GLU A 272 -14.30 -5.97 -2.18
CA GLU A 272 -15.05 -6.32 -3.39
C GLU A 272 -14.13 -6.77 -4.54
N HIS A 273 -12.88 -6.28 -4.58
CA HIS A 273 -11.89 -6.74 -5.56
C HIS A 273 -11.28 -8.07 -5.11
N GLU A 274 -10.92 -8.19 -3.83
CA GLU A 274 -10.39 -9.41 -3.21
C GLU A 274 -11.29 -10.62 -3.50
N ASP A 275 -12.59 -10.48 -3.24
CA ASP A 275 -13.59 -11.54 -3.40
C ASP A 275 -13.90 -11.88 -4.88
N ASN A 276 -13.49 -11.04 -5.85
CA ASN A 276 -13.81 -11.23 -7.27
C ASN A 276 -12.75 -10.70 -8.27
N GLU A 277 -11.54 -11.25 -8.36
CA GLU A 277 -10.95 -12.39 -7.64
C GLU A 277 -9.47 -12.02 -7.38
N MET A 278 -9.23 -10.81 -6.87
CA MET A 278 -7.94 -10.13 -6.82
C MET A 278 -7.09 -10.55 -5.62
N MET A 279 -7.04 -11.85 -5.39
CA MET A 279 -6.26 -12.53 -4.35
C MET A 279 -5.54 -13.74 -4.95
N ARG A 280 -4.29 -13.98 -4.52
CA ARG A 280 -3.47 -15.09 -5.00
C ARG A 280 -2.70 -15.77 -3.85
N PRO A 281 -2.49 -17.10 -3.93
CA PRO A 281 -1.65 -17.80 -2.97
C PRO A 281 -0.19 -17.33 -3.03
N LEU A 282 0.42 -17.15 -1.87
CA LEU A 282 1.83 -16.87 -1.64
C LEU A 282 2.45 -18.06 -0.91
N LYS A 283 3.34 -18.81 -1.57
CA LYS A 283 3.96 -20.02 -1.00
C LYS A 283 5.44 -19.83 -0.76
N ILE A 284 5.87 -19.78 0.50
CA ILE A 284 7.29 -19.64 0.82
C ILE A 284 8.00 -20.97 0.53
N GLN A 285 9.09 -20.92 -0.22
CA GLN A 285 9.96 -22.06 -0.50
C GLN A 285 11.06 -22.18 0.57
N PRO A 286 11.48 -23.40 0.94
CA PRO A 286 12.62 -23.62 1.82
C PRO A 286 13.95 -23.07 1.29
#